data_AF-A0AAU8UN20-F1
#
_entry.id   AF-A0AAU8UN20-F1
#
_cell.length_a   1.000
_cell.length_b   1.000
_cell.length_c   1.000
_cell.angle_alpha   90.00
_cell.angle_beta   90.00
_cell.angle_gamma   90.00
#
_symmetry.space_group_name_H-M   'P 1'
#
loop_
_entity.id
_entity.type
_entity.pdbx_description
1 polymer ?
#
loop_
_entity_poly.entity_id
_entity_poly.type
_entity_poly.pdbx_seq_one_letter_code
_entity_poly.pdbx_strand_id
1 'polypeptide(L)'
;MPSVLAFSIIPLVAGTTYVASKHAVSAMTKSTAFMHTNNKIRVNSIAPGAIATNIASTMTNLNDFGNARIGAVSALNLGVGQPEDIARQWSSILSIR
;
A
#
# COMPACT_ATOMS: atom_id res chain seq x y z
N MET A 1 -17.71 17.48 2.71
CA MET A 1 -16.94 17.10 3.91
C MET A 1 -15.61 16.55 3.43
N PRO A 2 -14.43 17.02 3.87
CA PRO A 2 -13.16 16.49 3.36
C PRO A 2 -12.84 15.16 4.07
N SER A 3 -13.07 14.04 3.39
CA SER A 3 -12.73 12.72 3.91
C SER A 3 -11.27 12.40 3.62
N VAL A 4 -10.39 12.56 4.61
CA VAL A 4 -9.01 12.05 4.57
C VAL A 4 -9.03 10.66 5.19
N LEU A 5 -9.38 9.64 4.41
CA LEU A 5 -9.17 8.24 4.80
C LEU A 5 -7.80 7.79 4.30
N ALA A 6 -6.77 8.13 5.06
CA ALA A 6 -5.45 7.52 4.92
C ALA A 6 -5.45 6.24 5.77
N PHE A 7 -5.77 5.09 5.17
CA PHE A 7 -5.68 3.82 5.86
C PHE A 7 -4.20 3.44 6.06
N SER A 8 -3.87 3.09 7.29
CA SER A 8 -2.51 2.97 7.82
C SER A 8 -1.58 2.07 6.99
N ILE A 9 -0.36 2.56 6.74
CA ILE A 9 0.77 1.78 6.26
C ILE A 9 1.24 0.85 7.38
N ILE A 10 1.00 -0.45 7.26
CA ILE A 10 1.79 -1.44 7.99
C ILE A 10 3.19 -1.38 7.38
N PRO A 11 4.26 -1.11 8.16
CA PRO A 11 5.61 -1.06 7.59
C PRO A 11 6.01 -2.47 7.14
N LEU A 12 5.78 -2.75 5.86
CA LEU A 12 6.42 -3.87 5.19
C LEU A 12 7.91 -3.54 5.09
N VAL A 13 8.74 -4.31 5.80
CA VAL A 13 10.19 -4.17 5.70
C VAL A 13 10.61 -4.79 4.38
N ALA A 14 11.17 -3.98 3.49
CA ALA A 14 11.63 -4.38 2.17
C ALA A 14 12.86 -3.53 1.79
N GLY A 15 13.30 -3.59 0.53
CA GLY A 15 14.38 -2.73 0.03
C GLY A 15 14.09 -1.25 0.29
N THR A 16 15.11 -0.49 0.71
CA THR A 16 14.98 0.92 1.14
C THR A 16 14.36 1.82 0.06
N THR A 17 14.68 1.58 -1.21
CA THR A 17 14.10 2.28 -2.35
C THR A 17 12.61 1.99 -2.53
N TYR A 18 12.20 0.73 -2.35
CA TYR A 18 10.79 0.34 -2.37
C TYR A 18 10.02 0.98 -1.20
N VAL A 19 10.56 0.90 0.01
CA VAL A 19 9.94 1.49 1.20
C VAL A 19 9.80 3.01 1.05
N ALA A 20 10.86 3.70 0.60
CA ALA A 20 10.84 5.14 0.37
C ALA A 20 9.80 5.53 -0.69
N SER A 21 9.77 4.85 -1.83
CA SER A 21 8.81 5.13 -2.90
C SER A 21 7.36 4.91 -2.45
N LYS A 22 7.07 3.84 -1.69
CA LYS A 22 5.72 3.59 -1.17
C LYS A 22 5.28 4.61 -0.11
N HIS A 23 6.19 5.11 0.72
CA HIS A 23 5.90 6.21 1.63
C HIS A 23 5.66 7.52 0.88
N ALA A 24 6.43 7.79 -0.18
CA ALA A 24 6.25 8.97 -1.02
C ALA A 24 4.85 9.02 -1.63
N VAL A 25 4.30 7.88 -2.09
CA VAL A 25 2.92 7.82 -2.62
C VAL A 25 1.87 8.29 -1.61
N SER A 26 2.02 7.96 -0.32
CA SER A 26 1.11 8.43 0.73
C SER A 26 1.20 9.95 0.93
N ALA A 27 2.42 10.50 0.94
CA ALA A 27 2.63 11.94 1.02
C ALA A 27 2.09 12.68 -0.22
N MET A 28 2.34 12.14 -1.42
CA MET A 28 1.81 12.67 -2.68
C MET A 28 0.28 12.70 -2.68
N THR A 29 -0.37 11.64 -2.20
CA THR A 29 -1.84 11.58 -2.09
C THR A 29 -2.39 12.77 -1.31
N LYS A 30 -1.82 13.05 -0.13
CA LYS A 30 -2.25 14.15 0.75
C LYS A 30 -1.99 15.51 0.12
N SER A 31 -0.80 15.69 -0.47
CA SER A 31 -0.42 16.93 -1.16
C SER A 31 -1.38 17.22 -2.33
N THR A 32 -1.62 16.25 -3.19
CA THR A 32 -2.53 16.40 -4.35
C THR A 32 -3.99 16.61 -3.91
N ALA A 33 -4.44 15.94 -2.85
CA ALA A 33 -5.78 16.18 -2.27
C ALA A 33 -5.95 17.65 -1.84
N PHE A 34 -4.93 18.22 -1.18
CA PHE A 34 -4.96 19.62 -0.78
C PHE A 34 -5.03 20.56 -2.00
N MET A 35 -4.20 20.31 -3.01
CA MET A 35 -4.16 21.13 -4.24
C MET A 35 -5.51 21.18 -4.99
N HIS A 36 -6.29 20.10 -4.96
CA HIS A 36 -7.55 20.01 -5.69
C HIS A 36 -8.82 20.12 -4.83
N THR A 37 -8.69 20.57 -3.58
CA THR A 37 -9.83 20.68 -2.65
C THR A 37 -10.94 21.60 -3.20
N ASN A 38 -10.57 22.72 -3.83
CA ASN A 38 -11.54 23.67 -4.41
C ASN A 38 -12.23 23.14 -5.67
N ASN A 39 -11.63 22.16 -6.35
CA ASN A 39 -12.21 21.52 -7.53
C ASN A 39 -13.20 20.40 -7.16
N LYS A 40 -13.45 20.16 -5.86
CA LYS A 40 -14.29 19.05 -5.36
C LYS A 40 -13.79 17.68 -5.84
N ILE A 41 -12.48 17.53 -6.06
CA ILE A 41 -11.83 16.27 -6.43
C ILE A 41 -11.29 15.61 -5.16
N ARG A 42 -11.56 14.30 -5.00
CA ARG A 42 -10.99 13.48 -3.93
C ARG A 42 -9.80 12.70 -4.45
N VAL A 43 -8.75 12.59 -3.65
CA VAL A 43 -7.56 11.80 -3.95
C VAL A 43 -7.35 10.83 -2.79
N ASN A 44 -7.30 9.54 -3.10
CA ASN A 44 -7.16 8.49 -2.11
C ASN A 44 -6.03 7.54 -2.53
N SER A 45 -5.40 6.91 -1.56
CA SER A 45 -4.51 5.78 -1.78
C SER A 45 -4.89 4.66 -0.82
N ILE A 46 -4.65 3.44 -1.28
CA ILE A 46 -4.76 2.23 -0.48
C ILE A 46 -3.36 1.67 -0.30
N ALA A 47 -3.08 1.15 0.90
CA ALA A 47 -1.82 0.50 1.25
C ALA A 47 -2.11 -0.98 1.50
N PRO A 48 -2.04 -1.84 0.47
CA PRO A 48 -2.24 -3.28 0.62
C PRO A 48 -1.20 -3.90 1.56
N GLY A 49 -1.64 -4.92 2.30
CA GLY A 49 -0.73 -5.91 2.89
C GLY A 49 -0.23 -6.91 1.83
N ALA A 50 0.15 -8.11 2.25
CA ALA A 50 0.51 -9.18 1.31
C ALA A 50 -0.71 -9.60 0.47
N ILE A 51 -0.59 -9.54 -0.85
CA ILE A 51 -1.63 -9.98 -1.79
C ILE A 51 -1.08 -11.09 -2.69
N ALA A 52 -1.87 -12.14 -2.86
CA ALA A 52 -1.57 -13.27 -3.74
C ALA A 52 -1.53 -12.78 -5.20
N THR A 53 -0.31 -12.55 -5.68
CA THR A 53 -0.03 -12.15 -7.07
C THR A 53 1.13 -12.99 -7.59
N ASN A 54 1.39 -12.91 -8.89
CA ASN A 54 2.53 -13.58 -9.52
C ASN A 54 3.89 -12.91 -9.21
N ILE A 55 3.95 -11.85 -8.40
CA ILE A 55 5.23 -11.14 -8.16
C ILE A 55 6.29 -12.03 -7.52
N ALA A 56 5.87 -12.93 -6.63
CA ALA A 56 6.76 -13.87 -5.96
C ALA A 56 7.41 -14.86 -6.95
N SER A 57 6.74 -15.21 -8.05
CA SER A 57 7.29 -16.17 -9.02
C SER A 57 8.46 -15.60 -9.83
N THR A 58 8.64 -14.28 -9.83
CA THR A 58 9.72 -13.59 -10.56
C THR A 58 10.80 -13.02 -9.64
N MET A 59 10.68 -13.19 -8.32
CA MET A 59 11.67 -12.69 -7.35
C MET A 59 12.88 -13.63 -7.29
N THR A 60 13.81 -13.46 -8.22
CA THR A 60 15.11 -14.15 -8.25
C THR A 60 16.21 -13.31 -7.61
N ASN A 61 17.23 -13.93 -7.03
CA ASN A 61 18.40 -13.26 -6.43
C ASN A 61 18.09 -12.41 -5.18
N LEU A 62 17.29 -12.95 -4.26
CA LEU A 62 17.10 -12.33 -2.95
C LEU A 62 18.40 -12.40 -2.15
N ASN A 63 18.74 -11.29 -1.48
CA ASN A 63 19.89 -11.27 -0.58
C ASN A 63 19.58 -12.07 0.69
N ASP A 64 20.42 -13.05 1.03
CA ASP A 64 20.19 -13.96 2.16
C ASP A 64 20.06 -13.23 3.51
N PHE A 65 20.93 -12.24 3.75
CA PHE A 65 20.88 -11.44 4.98
C PHE A 65 19.57 -10.64 5.07
N GLY A 66 19.18 -9.95 4.00
CA GLY A 66 17.93 -9.20 3.94
C GLY A 66 16.71 -10.10 4.12
N ASN A 67 16.70 -11.26 3.45
CA ASN A 67 15.61 -12.23 3.54
C ASN A 67 15.47 -12.82 4.94
N ALA A 68 16.59 -13.14 5.60
CA ALA A 68 16.59 -13.63 6.99
C ALA A 68 16.05 -12.58 7.98
N ARG A 69 16.36 -11.29 7.77
CA ARG A 69 15.84 -10.19 8.61
C ARG A 69 14.36 -9.92 8.37
N ILE A 70 13.92 -9.93 7.11
CA ILE A 70 12.53 -9.68 6.74
C ILE A 70 11.63 -10.86 7.15
N GLY A 71 12.12 -12.09 7.06
CA GLY A 71 11.37 -13.31 7.38
C GLY A 71 10.70 -13.28 8.77
N ALA A 72 11.40 -12.74 9.79
CA ALA A 72 10.84 -12.60 11.14
C ALA A 72 9.64 -11.65 11.21
N VAL A 73 9.66 -10.57 10.42
CA VAL A 73 8.52 -9.63 10.30
C VAL A 73 7.42 -10.22 9.42
N SER A 74 7.80 -10.89 8.33
CA SER A 74 6.86 -11.54 7.43
C SER A 74 6.04 -12.64 8.12
N ALA A 75 6.60 -13.30 9.14
CA ALA A 75 5.89 -14.29 9.96
C ALA A 75 4.76 -13.68 10.82
N LEU A 76 4.77 -12.37 11.06
CA LEU A 76 3.70 -11.66 11.76
C LEU A 76 2.54 -11.27 10.83
N ASN A 77 2.64 -11.51 9.52
CA ASN A 77 1.53 -11.26 8.61
C ASN A 77 0.34 -12.15 8.97
N LEU A 78 -0.82 -11.54 9.15
CA LEU A 78 -2.06 -12.21 9.55
C LEU A 78 -2.71 -13.07 8.45
N GLY A 79 -2.12 -13.06 7.24
CA GLY A 79 -2.60 -13.78 6.08
C GLY A 79 -2.23 -13.09 4.77
N VAL A 80 -2.50 -13.77 3.66
CA VAL A 80 -2.33 -13.24 2.31
C VAL A 80 -3.72 -12.97 1.73
N GLY A 81 -3.99 -11.71 1.38
CA GLY A 81 -5.24 -11.30 0.73
C GLY A 81 -5.27 -11.68 -0.75
N GLN A 82 -6.42 -11.52 -1.37
CA GLN A 82 -6.63 -11.74 -2.81
C GLN A 82 -6.78 -10.42 -3.57
N PRO A 83 -6.49 -10.38 -4.88
CA PRO A 83 -6.70 -9.18 -5.69
C PRO A 83 -8.12 -8.59 -5.59
N GLU A 84 -9.13 -9.44 -5.38
CA GLU A 84 -10.53 -9.03 -5.21
C GLU A 84 -10.75 -8.21 -3.92
N ASP A 85 -9.94 -8.40 -2.88
CA ASP A 85 -10.00 -7.59 -1.66
C ASP A 85 -9.67 -6.13 -1.96
N ILE A 86 -8.66 -5.91 -2.81
CA ILE A 86 -8.25 -4.58 -3.26
C ILE A 86 -9.33 -3.96 -4.15
N ALA A 87 -9.90 -4.75 -5.06
CA ALA A 87 -10.99 -4.29 -5.92
C ALA A 87 -12.22 -3.86 -5.11
N ARG A 88 -12.60 -4.65 -4.09
CA ARG A 88 -13.69 -4.31 -3.17
C ARG A 88 -13.42 -3.02 -2.41
N GLN A 89 -12.20 -2.85 -1.90
CA GLN A 89 -11.81 -1.63 -1.20
C GLN A 89 -11.95 -0.40 -2.11
N TRP A 90 -11.50 -0.50 -3.36
CA TRP A 90 -11.61 0.58 -4.34
C TRP A 90 -13.06 0.91 -4.70
N SER A 91 -13.89 -0.13 -4.88
CA SER A 91 -15.33 0.03 -5.09
C SER A 91 -15.98 0.81 -3.94
N SER A 92 -15.62 0.50 -2.69
CA SER A 92 -16.15 1.22 -1.52
C SER A 92 -15.76 2.72 -1.53
N ILE A 93 -14.50 3.06 -1.84
CA ILE A 93 -13.99 4.44 -1.86
C ILE A 93 -14.68 5.28 -2.94
N LEU A 94 -15.02 4.66 -4.06
CA LEU A 94 -15.75 5.30 -5.16
C LEU A 94 -17.24 5.48 -4.82
N SER A 95 -17.83 4.56 -4.04
CA SER A 95 -19.25 4.63 -3.65
C SER A 95 -19.57 5.71 -2.60
N ILE A 96 -18.57 6.16 -1.83
CA ILE A 96 -18.73 7.25 -0.85
C ILE A 96 -18.94 8.57 -1.63
N ARG A 97 -20.19 9.05 -1.62
CA ARG A 97 -20.59 10.36 -2.15
C ARG A 97 -20.45 11.46 -1.09
#